data_AF-S9SC02-F1
#
_entry.id   AF-S9SC02-F1
#
_cell.length_a   1.000
_cell.length_b   1.000
_cell.length_c   1.000
_cell.angle_alpha   90.00
_cell.angle_beta   90.00
_cell.angle_gamma   90.00
#
_symmetry.space_group_name_H-M   'P 1'
#
loop_
_entity.id
_entity.type
_entity.pdbx_description
1 polymer ?
#
loop_
_entity_poly.entity_id
_entity_poly.type
_entity_poly.pdbx_seq_one_letter_code
_entity_poly.pdbx_strand_id
1 'polypeptide(L)'
;MFDLGWSEMILIGVVALIVVGPKDLPNLFRSLGQAVGKARGMAREFTRAMEAAADESGMREIDRTIRAATRPLSYATDRLRETALGPSRSPSASTIPPAGTPLTSPSPTPAPGAAGPATQALSAERERQRAEALAAAAERRAAEAERRAAEAERRAAEFERRAAAAREAAAREAPPTRTDETA
;
A
#
# COMPACT_ATOMS: atom_id res chain seq x y z
N MET A 1 25.34 1.03 -21.15
CA MET A 1 25.27 2.46 -20.79
C MET A 1 23.81 2.88 -20.90
N PHE A 2 23.07 2.74 -19.81
CA PHE A 2 21.71 3.24 -19.70
C PHE A 2 21.85 4.62 -19.06
N ASP A 3 21.86 5.65 -19.89
CA ASP A 3 21.82 7.03 -19.42
C ASP A 3 20.43 7.27 -18.81
N LEU A 4 20.27 6.97 -17.52
CA LEU A 4 19.10 7.33 -16.71
C LEU A 4 19.12 8.84 -16.44
N GLY A 5 19.20 9.62 -17.52
CA GLY A 5 19.24 11.06 -17.53
C GLY A 5 17.84 11.67 -17.65
N TRP A 6 17.82 13.01 -17.62
CA TRP A 6 16.59 13.79 -17.81
C TRP A 6 15.97 13.55 -19.19
N SER A 7 16.81 13.35 -20.22
CA SER A 7 16.42 13.04 -21.60
C SER A 7 15.58 11.76 -21.70
N GLU A 8 16.03 10.68 -21.09
CA GLU A 8 15.36 9.38 -21.12
C GLU A 8 14.05 9.39 -20.33
N MET A 9 13.99 10.15 -19.22
CA MET A 9 12.73 10.35 -18.49
C MET A 9 11.68 11.05 -19.35
N ILE A 10 12.08 12.05 -20.15
CA ILE A 10 11.18 12.69 -21.11
C ILE A 10 10.75 11.70 -22.21
N LEU A 11 11.69 10.91 -22.76
CA LEU A 11 11.38 9.93 -23.80
C LEU A 11 10.35 8.89 -23.31
N ILE A 12 10.56 8.33 -22.11
CA ILE A 12 9.63 7.38 -21.50
C ILE A 12 8.28 8.05 -21.23
N GLY A 13 8.28 9.31 -20.78
CA GLY A 13 7.06 10.10 -20.61
C GLY A 13 6.26 10.23 -21.91
N VAL A 14 6.92 10.56 -23.02
CA VAL A 14 6.26 10.67 -24.34
C VAL A 14 5.71 9.32 -24.81
N VAL A 15 6.49 8.24 -24.70
CA VAL A 15 6.04 6.89 -25.06
C VAL A 15 4.84 6.48 -24.22
N ALA A 16 4.87 6.74 -22.91
CA ALA A 16 3.77 6.43 -22.01
C ALA A 16 2.49 7.23 -22.36
N LEU A 17 2.62 8.51 -22.78
CA LEU A 17 1.48 9.31 -23.24
C LEU A 17 0.84 8.75 -24.51
N ILE A 18 1.62 8.19 -25.44
CA ILE A 18 1.11 7.61 -26.68
C ILE A 18 0.41 6.28 -26.41
N VAL A 19 1.04 5.41 -25.61
CA VAL A 19 0.55 4.04 -25.38
C VAL A 19 -0.65 4.01 -24.45
N VAL A 20 -0.58 4.77 -23.35
CA VAL A 20 -1.63 4.78 -22.31
C VAL A 20 -2.65 5.88 -22.56
N GLY A 21 -2.24 6.98 -23.18
CA GLY A 21 -3.08 8.15 -23.41
C GLY A 21 -2.85 9.26 -22.37
N PRO A 22 -2.93 10.54 -22.78
CA PRO A 22 -2.65 11.69 -21.91
C PRO A 22 -3.64 11.88 -20.75
N LYS A 23 -4.83 11.27 -20.84
CA LYS A 23 -5.88 11.38 -19.82
C LYS A 23 -5.83 10.26 -18.79
N ASP A 24 -5.28 9.10 -19.15
CA ASP A 24 -5.28 7.92 -18.30
C ASP A 24 -4.04 7.85 -17.41
N LEU A 25 -2.89 8.34 -17.89
CA LEU A 25 -1.67 8.52 -17.10
C LEU A 25 -1.89 9.27 -15.76
N PRO A 26 -2.52 10.47 -15.75
CA PRO A 26 -2.74 11.20 -14.49
C PRO A 26 -3.71 10.47 -13.54
N ASN A 27 -4.69 9.73 -14.09
CA ASN A 27 -5.60 8.92 -13.27
C ASN A 27 -4.89 7.71 -12.65
N LEU A 28 -4.01 7.05 -13.41
CA LEU A 28 -3.17 5.95 -12.91
C LEU A 28 -2.21 6.43 -11.82
N PHE A 29 -1.54 7.57 -12.01
CA PHE A 29 -0.68 8.14 -10.97
C PHE A 29 -1.46 8.51 -9.71
N ARG A 30 -2.71 8.98 -9.84
CA ARG A 30 -3.57 9.23 -8.67
C ARG A 30 -3.89 7.94 -7.93
N SER A 31 -4.31 6.89 -8.63
CA SER A 31 -4.63 5.60 -8.01
C SER A 31 -3.40 4.94 -7.37
N LEU A 32 -2.28 4.91 -8.10
CA LEU A 32 -1.01 4.38 -7.60
C LEU A 32 -0.50 5.21 -6.42
N GLY A 33 -0.58 6.54 -6.52
CA GLY A 33 -0.18 7.46 -5.45
C GLY A 33 -1.02 7.28 -4.18
N GLN A 34 -2.32 7.06 -4.31
CA GLN A 34 -3.19 6.76 -3.17
C GLN A 34 -2.85 5.41 -2.53
N ALA A 35 -2.58 4.38 -3.35
CA ALA A 35 -2.18 3.06 -2.86
C ALA A 35 -0.83 3.11 -2.13
N VAL A 36 0.18 3.75 -2.74
CA VAL A 36 1.50 3.97 -2.14
C VAL A 36 1.39 4.84 -0.89
N GLY A 37 0.53 5.86 -0.90
CA GLY A 37 0.29 6.73 0.25
C GLY A 37 -0.27 5.96 1.45
N LYS A 38 -1.27 5.09 1.22
CA LYS A 38 -1.83 4.19 2.24
C LYS A 38 -0.78 3.21 2.75
N ALA A 39 -0.03 2.55 1.85
CA ALA A 39 1.03 1.64 2.21
C ALA A 39 2.13 2.33 3.05
N ARG A 40 2.51 3.57 2.69
CA ARG A 40 3.48 4.37 3.44
C ARG A 40 2.94 4.79 4.81
N GLY A 41 1.66 5.10 4.91
CA GLY A 41 0.99 5.35 6.19
C GLY A 41 1.03 4.12 7.11
N MET A 42 0.69 2.94 6.58
CA MET A 42 0.76 1.67 7.29
C MET A 42 2.19 1.33 7.71
N ALA A 43 3.17 1.55 6.82
CA ALA A 43 4.58 1.34 7.12
C ALA A 43 5.07 2.24 8.25
N ARG A 44 4.65 3.51 8.29
CA ARG A 44 4.99 4.42 9.41
C ARG A 44 4.44 3.93 10.75
N GLU A 45 3.24 3.36 10.73
CA GLU A 45 2.62 2.82 11.95
C GLU A 45 3.31 1.52 12.38
N PHE A 46 3.66 0.65 11.43
CA PHE A 46 4.47 -0.53 11.69
C PHE A 46 5.85 -0.17 12.23
N THR A 47 6.53 0.83 11.66
CA THR A 47 7.81 1.31 12.18
C THR A 47 7.65 1.80 13.62
N ARG A 48 6.65 2.62 13.92
CA ARG A 48 6.38 3.07 15.29
C ARG A 48 6.10 1.91 16.26
N ALA A 49 5.28 0.94 15.85
CA ALA A 49 4.96 -0.23 16.66
C ALA A 49 6.19 -1.14 16.86
N MET A 50 7.01 -1.32 15.83
CA MET A 50 8.28 -2.04 15.89
C MET A 50 9.28 -1.33 16.80
N GLU A 51 9.39 0.00 16.73
CA GLU A 51 10.33 0.76 17.55
C GLU A 51 9.92 0.74 19.03
N ALA A 52 8.61 0.85 19.31
CA ALA A 52 8.05 0.67 20.64
C ALA A 52 8.26 -0.76 21.19
N ALA A 53 8.06 -1.78 20.36
CA ALA A 53 8.31 -3.17 20.74
C ALA A 53 9.80 -3.50 20.87
N ALA A 54 10.65 -2.93 20.01
CA ALA A 54 12.09 -3.16 19.98
C ALA A 54 12.82 -2.55 21.18
N ASP A 55 12.31 -1.46 21.72
CA ASP A 55 12.78 -0.89 22.97
C ASP A 55 12.58 -1.84 24.17
N GLU A 56 11.58 -2.72 24.11
CA GLU A 56 11.31 -3.74 25.14
C GLU A 56 11.95 -5.10 24.82
N SER A 57 12.23 -5.41 23.56
CA SER A 57 12.65 -6.75 23.11
C SER A 57 14.09 -6.86 22.56
N GLY A 58 14.92 -5.82 22.67
CA GLY A 58 16.35 -5.89 22.31
C GLY A 58 16.64 -5.89 20.81
N MET A 59 15.64 -5.56 19.98
CA MET A 59 15.72 -5.56 18.51
C MET A 59 16.63 -4.46 17.93
N ARG A 60 17.17 -3.56 18.77
CA ARG A 60 18.12 -2.51 18.34
C ARG A 60 19.36 -3.08 17.65
N GLU A 61 19.78 -4.30 18.03
CA GLU A 61 20.95 -4.93 17.43
C GLU A 61 20.67 -5.35 15.98
N ILE A 62 19.45 -5.82 15.68
CA ILE A 62 19.03 -6.20 14.33
C ILE A 62 18.90 -4.96 13.42
N ASP A 63 18.31 -3.87 13.91
CA ASP A 63 18.21 -2.62 13.12
C ASP A 63 19.60 -2.06 12.78
N ARG A 64 20.53 -2.19 13.72
CA ARG A 64 21.94 -1.78 13.58
C ARG A 64 22.68 -2.63 12.55
N THR A 65 22.48 -3.95 12.53
CA THR A 65 23.02 -4.85 11.49
C THR A 65 22.44 -4.57 10.11
N ILE A 66 21.12 -4.34 10.02
CA ILE A 66 20.46 -4.02 8.74
C ILE A 66 20.95 -2.67 8.21
N ARG A 67 21.09 -1.65 9.05
CA ARG A 67 21.67 -0.35 8.63
C ARG A 67 23.11 -0.49 8.16
N ALA A 68 23.94 -1.27 8.87
CA ALA A 68 25.33 -1.51 8.47
C ALA A 68 25.43 -2.21 7.11
N ALA A 69 24.54 -3.17 6.83
CA ALA A 69 24.50 -3.89 5.56
C ALA A 69 23.96 -3.04 4.40
N THR A 70 22.96 -2.20 4.65
CA THR A 70 22.27 -1.43 3.60
C THR A 70 22.97 -0.10 3.30
N ARG A 71 23.67 0.49 4.28
CA ARG A 71 24.37 1.77 4.16
C ARG A 71 25.71 1.76 4.94
N PRO A 72 26.73 1.04 4.44
CA PRO A 72 27.99 0.86 5.16
C PRO A 72 28.75 2.17 5.39
N LEU A 73 28.71 3.10 4.43
CA LEU A 73 29.36 4.41 4.55
C LEU A 73 28.71 5.30 5.63
N SER A 74 27.38 5.43 5.61
CA SER A 74 26.66 6.23 6.61
C SER A 74 26.80 5.65 8.01
N TYR A 75 26.77 4.32 8.12
CA TYR A 75 26.99 3.62 9.38
C TYR A 75 28.40 3.84 9.94
N ALA A 76 29.44 3.75 9.09
CA ALA A 76 30.81 4.02 9.49
C ALA A 76 31.02 5.47 9.96
N THR A 77 30.41 6.45 9.24
CA THR A 77 30.49 7.86 9.65
C THR A 77 29.76 8.14 10.96
N ASP A 78 28.61 7.52 11.21
CA ASP A 78 27.89 7.64 12.48
C ASP A 78 28.70 7.05 13.64
N ARG A 79 29.34 5.90 13.45
CA ARG A 79 30.22 5.29 14.46
C ARG A 79 31.46 6.12 14.76
N LEU A 80 32.09 6.70 13.74
CA LEU A 80 33.20 7.64 13.92
C LEU A 80 32.75 8.87 14.71
N ARG A 81 31.57 9.40 14.40
CA ARG A 81 31.00 10.57 15.08
C ARG A 81 30.62 10.28 16.53
N GLU A 82 30.04 9.11 16.78
CA GLU A 82 29.72 8.62 18.14
C GLU A 82 30.98 8.41 18.98
N THR A 83 32.04 7.85 18.38
CA THR A 83 33.33 7.62 19.06
C THR A 83 34.12 8.93 19.26
N ALA A 84 34.02 9.88 18.32
CA ALA A 84 34.67 11.18 18.39
C ALA A 84 33.94 12.18 19.33
N LEU A 85 32.66 11.95 19.64
CA LEU A 85 31.83 12.82 20.49
C LEU A 85 31.51 12.21 21.87
N GLY A 86 32.21 11.15 22.29
CA GLY A 86 32.17 10.65 23.67
C GLY A 86 32.50 11.74 24.70
N PRO A 87 32.09 11.60 25.97
CA PRO A 87 31.76 12.69 26.90
C PRO A 87 33.01 13.46 27.37
N SER A 88 33.56 14.31 26.51
CA SER A 88 34.48 15.36 26.89
C SER A 88 33.85 16.71 26.56
N ARG A 89 33.75 17.50 27.60
CA ARG A 89 33.04 18.77 27.69
C ARG A 89 33.92 19.91 27.18
N SER A 90 33.39 20.73 26.27
CA SER A 90 33.69 22.17 26.02
C SER A 90 35.09 22.56 25.50
N PRO A 91 35.31 23.77 24.89
CA PRO A 91 34.58 25.03 25.10
C PRO A 91 34.17 25.85 23.86
N SER A 92 33.37 26.85 24.17
CA SER A 92 32.98 28.03 23.38
C SER A 92 34.11 28.67 22.54
N ALA A 93 33.81 29.07 21.29
CA ALA A 93 34.12 30.40 20.74
C ALA A 93 33.89 30.47 19.21
N SER A 94 32.78 31.10 18.78
CA SER A 94 32.86 32.16 17.76
C SER A 94 31.53 32.88 17.62
N THR A 95 31.55 34.08 18.17
CA THR A 95 30.66 35.20 17.92
C THR A 95 30.73 35.64 16.46
N ILE A 96 29.59 35.92 15.82
CA ILE A 96 29.21 37.19 15.16
C ILE A 96 27.76 37.05 14.63
N PRO A 97 26.86 38.04 14.88
CA PRO A 97 25.41 37.95 14.61
C PRO A 97 25.04 38.31 13.16
N PRO A 98 23.78 38.07 12.75
CA PRO A 98 23.01 39.22 12.28
C PRO A 98 21.61 39.31 12.90
N ALA A 99 21.18 40.56 13.05
CA ALA A 99 19.90 40.97 13.58
C ALA A 99 18.71 40.43 12.77
N GLY A 100 17.69 39.99 13.50
CA GLY A 100 16.35 39.66 13.00
C GLY A 100 15.48 39.25 14.18
N THR A 101 14.84 40.23 14.82
CA THR A 101 13.96 40.09 15.98
C THR A 101 12.70 39.24 15.67
N PRO A 102 11.97 38.79 16.71
CA PRO A 102 11.47 37.43 16.86
C PRO A 102 10.01 37.26 16.43
N LEU A 103 9.62 36.03 16.11
CA LEU A 103 8.27 35.56 16.36
C LEU A 103 8.33 34.19 17.04
N THR A 104 8.26 34.27 18.37
CA THR A 104 7.63 33.26 19.20
C THR A 104 6.19 33.02 18.70
N SER A 105 5.83 31.77 18.46
CA SER A 105 4.60 31.19 18.99
C SER A 105 4.62 29.67 18.83
N PRO A 106 4.32 28.92 19.90
CA PRO A 106 4.32 27.46 19.92
C PRO A 106 3.13 26.92 19.12
N SER A 107 3.37 25.87 18.34
CA SER A 107 2.28 25.04 17.79
C SER A 107 1.64 24.26 18.95
N PRO A 108 0.33 24.37 19.18
CA PRO A 108 -0.33 23.60 20.22
C PRO A 108 -0.46 22.14 19.78
N THR A 109 0.24 21.25 20.47
CA THR A 109 -0.12 19.84 20.60
C THR A 109 -1.55 19.78 21.19
N PRO A 110 -2.56 19.20 20.51
CA PRO A 110 -3.84 18.99 21.14
C PRO A 110 -3.69 17.88 22.18
N ALA A 111 -3.75 18.26 23.46
CA ALA A 111 -3.87 17.32 24.57
C ALA A 111 -5.21 16.56 24.46
N PRO A 112 -5.23 15.24 24.72
CA PRO A 112 -6.47 14.49 24.83
C PRO A 112 -7.19 14.92 26.11
N GLY A 113 -8.28 15.69 25.97
CA GLY A 113 -9.11 16.04 27.14
C GLY A 113 -9.96 17.31 27.05
N ALA A 114 -9.83 18.15 26.02
CA ALA A 114 -10.56 19.43 25.95
C ALA A 114 -11.46 19.56 24.70
N ALA A 115 -12.13 18.49 24.28
CA ALA A 115 -13.22 18.60 23.32
C ALA A 115 -14.47 19.10 24.06
N GLY A 116 -14.82 20.38 23.88
CA GLY A 116 -16.10 20.91 24.37
C GLY A 116 -17.30 20.13 23.83
N PRO A 117 -18.51 20.29 24.40
CA PRO A 117 -19.69 19.49 24.04
C PRO A 117 -20.03 19.55 22.54
N ALA A 118 -19.75 20.67 21.88
CA ALA A 118 -19.91 20.83 20.43
C ALA A 118 -18.98 19.92 19.59
N THR A 119 -17.73 19.72 20.02
CA THR A 119 -16.77 18.86 19.33
C THR A 119 -17.11 17.38 19.50
N GLN A 120 -17.63 17.00 20.67
CA GLN A 120 -18.08 15.63 20.96
C GLN A 120 -19.34 15.25 20.16
N ALA A 121 -20.27 16.20 19.99
CA ALA A 121 -21.46 15.99 19.16
C ALA A 121 -21.10 15.76 17.68
N LEU A 122 -20.14 16.54 17.15
CA LEU A 122 -19.68 16.38 15.77
C LEU A 122 -18.89 15.08 15.54
N SER A 123 -18.14 14.57 16.54
CA SER A 123 -17.49 13.26 16.44
C SER A 123 -18.50 12.12 16.49
N ALA A 124 -19.49 12.17 17.38
CA ALA A 124 -20.53 11.15 17.47
C ALA A 124 -21.37 11.07 16.19
N GLU A 125 -21.68 12.22 15.57
CA GLU A 125 -22.39 12.28 14.30
C GLU A 125 -21.57 11.66 13.15
N ARG A 126 -20.27 11.95 13.09
CA ARG A 126 -19.37 11.33 12.10
C ARG A 126 -19.22 9.83 12.29
N GLU A 127 -19.24 9.35 13.52
CA GLU A 127 -19.20 7.91 13.82
C GLU A 127 -20.47 7.20 13.35
N ARG A 128 -21.64 7.82 13.55
CA ARG A 128 -22.92 7.31 13.03
C ARG A 128 -22.93 7.26 11.51
N GLN A 129 -22.55 8.34 10.85
CA GLN A 129 -22.47 8.38 9.37
C GLN A 129 -21.49 7.35 8.81
N ARG A 130 -20.36 7.11 9.50
CA ARG A 130 -19.41 6.05 9.12
C ARG A 130 -19.99 4.66 9.31
N ALA A 131 -20.70 4.42 10.42
CA ALA A 131 -21.35 3.14 10.68
C ALA A 131 -22.43 2.84 9.62
N GLU A 132 -23.25 3.83 9.27
CA GLU A 132 -24.27 3.72 8.21
C GLU A 132 -23.63 3.48 6.83
N ALA A 133 -22.57 4.20 6.49
CA ALA A 133 -21.86 4.00 5.23
C ALA A 133 -21.23 2.60 5.13
N LEU A 134 -20.70 2.07 6.24
CA LEU A 134 -20.15 0.71 6.29
C LEU A 134 -21.24 -0.35 6.18
N ALA A 135 -22.40 -0.15 6.83
CA ALA A 135 -23.54 -1.05 6.72
C ALA A 135 -24.07 -1.09 5.26
N ALA A 136 -24.27 0.07 4.64
CA ALA A 136 -24.70 0.16 3.24
C ALA A 136 -23.68 -0.47 2.26
N ALA A 137 -22.39 -0.34 2.55
CA ALA A 137 -21.34 -0.99 1.76
C ALA A 137 -21.34 -2.51 1.94
N ALA A 138 -21.61 -3.01 3.16
CA ALA A 138 -21.71 -4.44 3.44
C ALA A 138 -22.91 -5.07 2.71
N GLU A 139 -24.07 -4.42 2.72
CA GLU A 139 -25.27 -4.87 2.00
C GLU A 139 -25.05 -4.94 0.48
N ARG A 140 -24.41 -3.91 -0.11
CA ARG A 140 -24.07 -3.92 -1.54
C ARG A 140 -23.13 -5.06 -1.91
N ARG A 141 -22.15 -5.34 -1.06
CA ARG A 141 -21.20 -6.44 -1.27
C ARG A 141 -21.88 -7.81 -1.15
N ALA A 142 -22.80 -7.97 -0.20
CA ALA A 142 -23.59 -9.20 -0.06
C ALA A 142 -24.45 -9.44 -1.30
N ALA A 143 -25.18 -8.42 -1.77
CA ALA A 143 -26.00 -8.51 -2.98
C ALA A 143 -25.17 -8.79 -4.26
N GLU A 144 -23.96 -8.22 -4.37
CA GLU A 144 -23.07 -8.51 -5.48
C GLU A 144 -22.50 -9.93 -5.41
N ALA A 145 -22.17 -10.43 -4.21
CA ALA A 145 -21.69 -11.78 -4.01
C ALA A 145 -22.76 -12.82 -4.41
N GLU A 146 -24.01 -12.60 -4.01
CA GLU A 146 -25.14 -13.47 -4.41
C GLU A 146 -25.35 -13.47 -5.94
N ARG A 147 -25.27 -12.31 -6.59
CA ARG A 147 -25.37 -12.21 -8.05
C ARG A 147 -24.25 -12.96 -8.75
N ARG A 148 -23.01 -12.83 -8.26
CA ARG A 148 -21.84 -13.53 -8.81
C ARG A 148 -21.94 -15.04 -8.59
N ALA A 149 -22.45 -15.48 -7.43
CA ALA A 149 -22.70 -16.89 -7.16
C ALA A 149 -23.75 -17.46 -8.13
N ALA A 150 -24.88 -16.77 -8.29
CA ALA A 150 -25.93 -17.18 -9.24
C ALA A 150 -25.44 -17.19 -10.70
N GLU A 151 -24.60 -16.24 -11.10
CA GLU A 151 -23.99 -16.24 -12.43
C GLU A 151 -23.00 -17.40 -12.62
N ALA A 152 -22.19 -17.71 -11.60
CA ALA A 152 -21.26 -18.83 -11.62
C ALA A 152 -22.00 -20.17 -11.74
N GLU A 153 -23.09 -20.36 -11.00
CA GLU A 153 -23.94 -21.56 -11.11
C GLU A 153 -24.57 -21.69 -12.50
N ARG A 154 -25.07 -20.59 -13.07
CA ARG A 154 -25.60 -20.59 -14.45
C ARG A 154 -24.55 -20.98 -15.48
N ARG A 155 -23.33 -20.46 -15.34
CA ARG A 155 -22.21 -20.79 -16.24
C ARG A 155 -21.77 -22.24 -16.09
N ALA A 156 -21.73 -22.76 -14.86
CA ALA A 156 -21.43 -24.16 -14.60
C ALA A 156 -22.49 -25.08 -15.24
N ALA A 157 -23.77 -24.76 -15.06
CA ALA A 157 -24.86 -25.50 -15.68
C ALA A 157 -24.81 -25.43 -17.22
N GLU A 158 -24.48 -24.28 -17.81
CA GLU A 158 -24.32 -24.15 -19.26
C GLU A 158 -23.14 -25.01 -19.76
N PHE A 159 -22.02 -25.00 -19.05
CA PHE A 159 -20.86 -25.81 -19.39
C PHE A 159 -21.19 -27.31 -19.37
N GLU A 160 -21.85 -27.78 -18.32
CA GLU A 160 -22.31 -29.18 -18.22
C GLU A 160 -23.27 -29.56 -19.35
N ARG A 161 -24.21 -28.68 -19.72
CA ARG A 161 -25.11 -28.93 -20.86
C ARG A 161 -24.37 -29.00 -22.19
N ARG A 162 -23.37 -28.14 -22.41
CA ARG A 162 -22.52 -28.18 -23.61
C ARG A 162 -21.66 -29.44 -23.64
N ALA A 163 -21.10 -29.84 -22.50
CA ALA A 163 -20.32 -31.07 -22.38
C ALA A 163 -21.17 -32.32 -22.63
N ALA A 164 -22.39 -32.37 -22.08
CA ALA A 164 -23.34 -33.45 -22.34
C ALA A 164 -23.75 -33.51 -23.81
N ALA A 165 -24.07 -32.38 -24.44
CA ALA A 165 -24.39 -32.31 -25.87
C ALA A 165 -23.21 -32.76 -26.76
N ALA A 166 -21.97 -32.39 -26.40
CA ALA A 166 -20.77 -32.83 -27.12
C ALA A 166 -20.54 -34.34 -26.98
N ARG A 167 -20.79 -34.93 -25.80
CA ARG A 167 -20.72 -36.39 -25.59
C ARG A 167 -21.80 -37.13 -26.38
N GLU A 168 -23.02 -36.59 -26.44
CA GLU A 168 -24.10 -37.18 -27.24
C GLU A 168 -23.80 -37.10 -28.74
N ALA A 169 -23.27 -35.98 -29.22
CA ALA A 169 -22.82 -35.84 -30.61
C ALA A 169 -21.71 -36.86 -30.95
N ALA A 170 -20.71 -37.00 -30.09
CA ALA A 170 -19.65 -37.99 -30.25
C ALA A 170 -20.16 -39.45 -30.22
N ALA A 171 -21.19 -39.74 -29.42
CA ALA A 171 -21.81 -41.06 -29.37
C ALA A 171 -22.64 -41.40 -30.61
N ARG A 172 -23.25 -40.40 -31.25
CA ARG A 172 -23.98 -40.57 -32.53
C ARG A 172 -23.05 -40.78 -33.72
N GLU A 173 -21.81 -40.31 -33.62
CA GLU A 173 -20.79 -40.41 -34.68
C GLU A 173 -19.93 -41.69 -34.56
N ALA A 174 -20.10 -42.48 -33.50
CA ALA A 174 -19.41 -43.76 -33.32
C ALA A 174 -20.00 -44.85 -34.26
N PRO A 175 -19.19 -45.49 -35.11
CA PRO A 175 -19.66 -46.54 -36.02
C PRO A 175 -20.04 -47.81 -35.26
N PRO A 176 -21.04 -48.61 -35.73
CA PRO A 176 -21.44 -49.84 -35.05
C PRO A 176 -20.27 -50.82 -35.05
N THR A 177 -19.88 -51.27 -33.86
CA THR A 177 -18.94 -52.37 -33.67
C THR A 177 -19.53 -53.62 -34.31
N ARG A 178 -19.00 -53.98 -35.47
CA ARG A 178 -19.28 -55.24 -36.16
C ARG A 178 -18.81 -56.37 -35.23
N THR A 179 -19.77 -56.91 -34.50
CA THR A 179 -19.62 -58.13 -33.71
C THR A 179 -20.37 -59.18 -34.50
N ASP A 180 -19.65 -59.93 -35.32
CA ASP A 180 -20.06 -61.22 -35.89
C ASP A 180 -18.74 -61.91 -36.20
N GLU A 181 -18.24 -62.72 -35.29
CA GLU A 181 -18.61 -64.13 -35.12
C GLU A 181 -17.87 -65.00 -36.16
N THR A 182 -17.03 -65.87 -35.60
CA THR A 182 -16.38 -67.07 -36.14
C THR A 182 -16.96 -67.67 -37.44
N ALA A 183 -16.08 -67.97 -38.40
CA ALA A 183 -15.99 -69.26 -39.10
C ALA A 183 -14.68 -69.36 -39.90
#